data_AF-A0A3M8FSQ3-F1
#
_entry.id   AF-A0A3M8FSQ3-F1
#
_cell.length_a   1.000
_cell.length_b   1.000
_cell.length_c   1.000
_cell.angle_alpha   90.00
_cell.angle_beta   90.00
_cell.angle_gamma   90.00
#
_symmetry.space_group_name_H-M   'P 1'
#
loop_
_entity.id
_entity.type
_entity.pdbx_description
1 polymer ?
#
loop_
_entity_poly.entity_id
_entity_poly.type
_entity_poly.pdbx_seq_one_letter_code
_entity_poly.pdbx_strand_id
1 'polypeptide(L)'
;MLKSFIVPMAVACLCTVNPFAHAQAESNETEPINVMCPIGKEPVVPGAGTVEYKGKAIGLCCPGCGKQFLTWDGARKDEFVALAVAHNEPDHDRHAGGTTDAEPWTDSFSLDTCPVSGGKLGSMGDPVLKVYDGREVRFCCAGCIGKFEADQEGYWKAIDKQIVKDQIRYYPTETCIVSGEPLFENGEDIAANVVYGNRLVRLCCKMCEREFKADSKKFIDELDEVTADAQRTEYPLATCVVAGGALGSMGEPTEMVVAGRLMRFCCAGCEPKVKADPVKYIAEIDEAWQVQGKFMPTEREAHEGGRSHGDHDHGG
;
A
#
# COMPACT_ATOMS: atom_id res chain seq x y z
N MET A 1 13.51 -65.59 58.55
CA MET A 1 12.77 -64.61 59.36
C MET A 1 13.01 -63.23 58.79
N LEU A 2 11.95 -62.52 58.42
CA LEU A 2 11.98 -61.17 57.83
C LEU A 2 12.72 -60.18 58.75
N LYS A 3 13.52 -59.28 58.14
CA LYS A 3 13.44 -57.84 58.39
C LYS A 3 14.24 -57.06 57.35
N SER A 4 13.50 -56.23 56.60
CA SER A 4 13.97 -55.19 55.71
C SER A 4 14.80 -54.13 56.44
N PHE A 5 15.80 -53.56 55.77
CA PHE A 5 16.19 -52.16 55.94
C PHE A 5 16.62 -51.58 54.59
N ILE A 6 15.90 -50.53 54.18
CA ILE A 6 16.16 -49.70 53.01
C ILE A 6 17.15 -48.61 53.42
N VAL A 7 18.18 -48.37 52.62
CA VAL A 7 19.10 -47.22 52.72
C VAL A 7 19.11 -46.51 51.35
N PRO A 8 18.93 -45.17 51.28
CA PRO A 8 18.85 -44.46 50.02
C PRO A 8 20.25 -44.21 49.44
N MET A 9 20.40 -44.46 48.13
CA MET A 9 21.64 -44.27 47.38
C MET A 9 21.68 -42.83 46.84
N ALA A 10 22.53 -42.00 47.43
CA ALA A 10 22.88 -40.69 46.91
C ALA A 10 23.78 -40.85 45.68
N VAL A 11 23.31 -40.40 44.51
CA VAL A 11 24.11 -40.36 43.28
C VAL A 11 24.88 -39.03 43.26
N ALA A 12 26.18 -39.12 43.47
CA ALA A 12 27.12 -38.04 43.24
C ALA A 12 27.28 -37.78 41.73
N CYS A 13 26.97 -36.57 41.28
CA CYS A 13 27.28 -36.11 39.94
C CYS A 13 28.66 -35.42 39.98
N LEU A 14 29.66 -36.07 39.38
CA LEU A 14 31.03 -35.59 39.23
C LEU A 14 31.08 -34.44 38.22
N CYS A 15 31.42 -33.24 38.68
CA CYS A 15 31.79 -32.11 37.82
C CYS A 15 33.16 -32.34 37.19
N THR A 16 33.21 -32.82 35.94
CA THR A 16 34.40 -32.73 35.10
C THR A 16 34.50 -31.33 34.52
N VAL A 17 35.51 -30.57 34.97
CA VAL A 17 35.85 -29.25 34.44
C VAL A 17 36.40 -29.39 33.01
N ASN A 18 35.68 -28.82 32.05
CA ASN A 18 36.09 -28.76 30.64
C ASN A 18 37.07 -27.58 30.45
N PRO A 19 38.33 -27.80 30.00
CA PRO A 19 39.33 -26.74 29.85
C PRO A 19 39.12 -25.82 28.62
N PHE A 20 37.97 -25.92 27.94
CA PHE A 20 37.57 -25.07 26.83
C PHE A 20 36.42 -24.12 27.22
N ALA A 21 36.54 -23.44 28.35
CA ALA A 21 35.76 -22.22 28.59
C ALA A 21 36.41 -21.09 27.78
N HIS A 22 36.11 -21.02 26.48
CA HIS A 22 36.23 -19.76 25.78
C HIS A 22 35.25 -18.81 26.47
N ALA A 23 35.79 -17.77 27.09
CA ALA A 23 35.04 -16.61 27.51
C ALA A 23 34.27 -16.10 26.30
N GLN A 24 32.98 -16.42 26.20
CA GLN A 24 32.06 -15.60 25.45
C GLN A 24 31.97 -14.32 26.25
N ALA A 25 32.73 -13.31 25.82
CA ALA A 25 32.39 -11.94 26.13
C ALA A 25 30.94 -11.77 25.65
N GLU A 26 30.01 -11.73 26.60
CA GLU A 26 28.66 -11.22 26.37
C GLU A 26 28.85 -9.76 25.93
N SER A 27 28.97 -9.55 24.63
CA SER A 27 28.81 -8.23 24.05
C SER A 27 27.36 -7.85 24.31
N ASN A 28 27.17 -6.98 25.29
CA ASN A 28 25.93 -6.28 25.55
C ASN A 28 25.63 -5.35 24.36
N GLU A 29 25.40 -5.93 23.18
CA GLU A 29 25.00 -5.21 21.97
C GLU A 29 23.55 -4.80 22.18
N THR A 30 23.37 -3.56 22.60
CA THR A 30 22.06 -2.94 22.65
C THR A 30 21.50 -2.96 21.24
N GLU A 31 20.33 -3.57 21.07
CA GLU A 31 19.65 -3.65 19.77
C GLU A 31 19.48 -2.23 19.20
N PRO A 32 19.77 -2.02 17.89
CA PRO A 32 19.66 -0.70 17.31
C PRO A 32 18.22 -0.20 17.43
N ILE A 33 18.07 1.09 17.75
CA ILE A 33 16.74 1.71 17.88
C ILE A 33 16.05 1.91 16.52
N ASN A 34 16.80 1.71 15.43
CA ASN A 34 16.38 2.02 14.08
C ASN A 34 16.37 0.82 13.16
N VAL A 35 15.43 0.86 12.21
CA VAL A 35 15.23 -0.17 11.18
C VAL A 35 15.91 0.24 9.88
N MET A 36 16.01 1.55 9.62
CA MET A 36 16.60 2.14 8.43
C MET A 36 17.93 2.84 8.74
N CYS A 37 18.91 2.67 7.85
CA CYS A 37 20.22 3.27 7.99
C CYS A 37 20.16 4.80 7.80
N PRO A 38 20.70 5.62 8.73
CA PRO A 38 20.69 7.07 8.57
C PRO A 38 21.48 7.55 7.35
N ILE A 39 22.45 6.77 6.89
CA ILE A 39 23.36 7.15 5.80
C ILE A 39 22.86 6.70 4.44
N GLY A 40 22.64 5.39 4.29
CA GLY A 40 22.27 4.77 3.02
C GLY A 40 20.76 4.70 2.79
N LYS A 41 19.95 4.95 3.83
CA LYS A 41 18.49 4.82 3.83
C LYS A 41 17.94 3.44 3.41
N GLU A 42 18.81 2.43 3.44
CA GLU A 42 18.44 1.02 3.27
C GLU A 42 18.18 0.38 4.65
N PRO A 43 17.51 -0.79 4.70
CA PRO A 43 17.37 -1.54 5.94
C PRO A 43 18.71 -1.80 6.62
N VAL A 44 18.73 -1.69 7.95
CA VAL A 44 19.89 -2.07 8.77
C VAL A 44 20.16 -3.56 8.59
N VAL A 45 21.41 -3.92 8.34
CA VAL A 45 21.79 -5.33 8.14
C VAL A 45 22.62 -5.84 9.32
N PRO A 46 22.31 -7.04 9.85
CA PRO A 46 23.17 -7.69 10.82
C PRO A 46 24.59 -7.85 10.26
N GLY A 47 25.58 -7.29 10.96
CA GLY A 47 26.99 -7.34 10.56
C GLY A 47 27.57 -6.06 9.94
N ALA A 48 26.76 -5.04 9.62
CA ALA A 48 27.26 -3.72 9.23
C ALA A 48 27.71 -2.85 10.43
N GLY A 49 27.34 -3.27 11.64
CA GLY A 49 27.70 -2.62 12.90
C GLY A 49 26.73 -1.52 13.34
N THR A 50 26.91 -1.05 14.57
CA THR A 50 26.17 0.07 15.16
C THR A 50 27.10 1.22 15.53
N VAL A 51 26.54 2.41 15.70
CA VAL A 51 27.23 3.57 16.28
C VAL A 51 26.42 4.11 17.45
N GLU A 52 27.10 4.47 18.54
CA GLU A 52 26.41 5.02 19.73
C GLU A 52 26.23 6.54 19.62
N TYR A 53 25.03 7.03 19.91
CA TYR A 53 24.76 8.45 20.08
C TYR A 53 23.74 8.68 21.19
N LYS A 54 24.11 9.50 22.18
CA LYS A 54 23.30 9.80 23.39
C LYS A 54 22.76 8.53 24.08
N GLY A 55 23.61 7.50 24.22
CA GLY A 55 23.25 6.25 24.90
C GLY A 55 22.31 5.33 24.11
N LYS A 56 22.14 5.57 22.81
CA LYS A 56 21.33 4.74 21.92
C LYS A 56 22.20 4.15 20.81
N ALA A 57 21.99 2.87 20.52
CA ALA A 57 22.65 2.19 19.41
C ALA A 57 21.93 2.52 18.09
N ILE A 58 22.68 3.01 17.10
CA ILE A 58 22.19 3.35 15.76
C ILE A 58 22.74 2.33 14.76
N GLY A 59 21.87 1.52 14.17
CA GLY A 59 22.18 0.52 13.15
C GLY A 59 22.53 1.12 11.79
N LEU A 60 23.34 0.39 11.03
CA LEU A 60 23.88 0.80 9.73
C LEU A 60 23.62 -0.26 8.66
N CYS A 61 23.59 0.14 7.38
CA CYS A 61 23.48 -0.79 6.24
C CYS A 61 24.84 -1.22 5.66
N CYS A 62 25.92 -0.45 5.90
CA CYS A 62 27.25 -0.74 5.39
C CYS A 62 28.35 -0.50 6.45
N PRO A 63 29.38 -1.38 6.51
CA PRO A 63 30.54 -1.15 7.36
C PRO A 63 31.19 0.21 7.07
N GLY A 64 31.37 1.02 8.12
CA GLY A 64 32.03 2.34 8.03
C GLY A 64 31.09 3.54 7.94
N CYS A 65 29.79 3.35 7.68
CA CYS A 65 28.80 4.45 7.66
C CYS A 65 28.64 5.15 9.03
N GLY A 66 28.97 4.48 10.13
CA GLY A 66 28.88 5.08 11.48
C GLY A 66 29.76 6.32 11.66
N LYS A 67 30.91 6.37 10.99
CA LYS A 67 31.76 7.57 11.00
C LYS A 67 31.05 8.75 10.34
N GLN A 68 30.37 8.51 9.23
CA GLN A 68 29.62 9.53 8.52
C GLN A 68 28.44 10.04 9.35
N PHE A 69 27.74 9.16 10.06
CA PHE A 69 26.67 9.58 10.98
C PHE A 69 27.21 10.53 12.07
N LEU A 70 28.37 10.23 12.65
CA LEU A 70 28.98 11.09 13.66
C LEU A 70 29.38 12.48 13.12
N THR A 71 29.64 12.61 11.81
CA THR A 71 29.96 13.91 11.18
C THR A 71 28.75 14.82 10.95
N TRP A 72 27.52 14.30 11.06
CA TRP A 72 26.33 15.14 11.02
C TRP A 72 26.36 16.18 12.16
N ASP A 73 25.69 17.31 11.95
CA ASP A 73 25.47 18.28 13.01
C ASP A 73 24.58 17.69 14.12
N GLY A 74 24.61 18.32 15.30
CA GLY A 74 23.90 17.83 16.48
C GLY A 74 22.37 17.80 16.29
N ALA A 75 21.81 18.81 15.61
CA ALA A 75 20.36 18.90 15.40
C ALA A 75 19.86 17.76 14.50
N ARG A 76 20.58 17.49 13.41
CA ARG A 76 20.25 16.39 12.50
C ARG A 76 20.34 15.01 13.17
N LYS A 77 21.34 14.78 14.03
CA LYS A 77 21.43 13.53 14.80
C LYS A 77 20.31 13.40 15.82
N ASP A 78 19.97 14.50 16.48
CA ASP A 78 18.88 14.53 17.47
C ASP A 78 17.53 14.26 16.84
N GLU A 79 17.26 14.84 15.67
CA GLU A 79 16.06 14.60 14.88
C GLU A 79 15.97 13.13 14.44
N PHE A 80 17.04 12.58 13.86
CA PHE A 80 17.05 11.16 13.46
C PHE A 80 16.77 10.24 14.64
N VAL A 81 17.39 10.47 15.79
CA VAL A 81 17.15 9.66 16.99
C VAL A 81 15.73 9.80 17.52
N ALA A 82 15.15 11.00 17.50
CA ALA A 82 13.76 11.20 17.88
C ALA A 82 12.81 10.42 16.96
N LEU A 83 13.07 10.43 15.65
CA LEU A 83 12.30 9.69 14.66
C LEU A 83 12.45 8.17 14.81
N ALA A 84 13.67 7.68 15.06
CA ALA A 84 13.93 6.26 15.27
C ALA A 84 13.24 5.70 16.52
N VAL A 85 13.33 6.42 17.64
CA VAL A 85 12.60 6.04 18.87
C VAL A 85 11.08 6.04 18.65
N ALA A 86 10.58 6.91 17.77
CA ALA A 86 9.17 6.98 17.42
C ALA A 86 8.75 5.98 16.32
N HIS A 87 9.65 5.10 15.85
CA HIS A 87 9.43 4.20 14.72
C HIS A 87 8.93 4.93 13.46
N ASN A 88 9.48 6.11 13.22
CA ASN A 88 9.03 7.03 12.19
C ASN A 88 10.23 7.61 11.42
N GLU A 89 11.17 6.74 11.07
CA GLU A 89 12.39 7.12 10.37
C GLU A 89 12.09 7.65 8.97
N PRO A 90 12.87 8.65 8.50
CA PRO A 90 12.89 8.96 7.08
C PRO A 90 13.33 7.69 6.34
N ASP A 91 12.50 7.26 5.38
CA ASP A 91 12.54 5.96 4.68
C ASP A 91 11.95 4.73 5.38
N HIS A 92 11.19 4.86 6.47
CA HIS A 92 10.19 3.82 6.77
C HIS A 92 9.01 3.90 5.81
N ASP A 93 8.49 5.10 5.48
CA ASP A 93 7.43 5.31 4.45
C ASP A 93 7.10 6.83 4.26
N ARG A 94 8.07 7.74 4.44
CA ARG A 94 7.81 9.20 4.33
C ARG A 94 8.68 9.85 3.25
N HIS A 95 8.09 10.02 2.07
CA HIS A 95 8.61 10.89 1.02
C HIS A 95 8.48 12.37 1.43
N ALA A 96 9.60 13.01 1.73
CA ALA A 96 9.74 14.47 1.72
C ALA A 96 11.02 14.87 0.97
N GLY A 97 10.86 15.01 -0.36
CA GLY A 97 11.50 15.95 -1.29
C GLY A 97 13.03 16.18 -1.31
N GLY A 98 13.67 15.86 -2.45
CA GLY A 98 14.90 16.57 -2.87
C GLY A 98 15.84 15.87 -3.86
N THR A 99 15.38 15.70 -5.11
CA THR A 99 16.15 15.46 -6.37
C THR A 99 17.16 14.31 -6.42
N THR A 100 16.73 13.18 -6.97
CA THR A 100 17.12 12.66 -8.31
C THR A 100 16.24 11.42 -8.57
N ASP A 101 15.41 11.49 -9.62
CA ASP A 101 14.55 10.43 -10.15
C ASP A 101 13.66 9.71 -9.11
N ALA A 102 12.59 10.39 -8.68
CA ALA A 102 11.49 9.74 -7.98
C ALA A 102 10.84 8.71 -8.91
N GLU A 103 10.80 7.45 -8.49
CA GLU A 103 10.01 6.40 -9.15
C GLU A 103 8.58 6.94 -9.36
N PRO A 104 7.99 6.76 -10.56
CA PRO A 104 6.63 7.21 -10.82
C PRO A 104 5.67 6.61 -9.79
N TRP A 105 4.78 7.43 -9.24
CA TRP A 105 3.74 6.91 -8.34
C TRP A 105 2.83 5.94 -9.10
N THR A 106 2.47 4.82 -8.47
CA THR A 106 1.47 3.88 -8.97
C THR A 106 0.61 3.35 -7.83
N ASP A 107 -0.69 3.25 -8.10
CA ASP A 107 -1.66 2.46 -7.36
C ASP A 107 -1.57 0.99 -7.76
N SER A 108 -2.12 0.13 -6.90
CA SER A 108 -2.19 -1.31 -7.10
C SER A 108 -3.13 -1.67 -8.26
N PHE A 109 -2.82 -2.75 -8.97
CA PHE A 109 -3.65 -3.25 -10.06
C PHE A 109 -4.97 -3.81 -9.51
N SER A 110 -6.07 -3.10 -9.75
CA SER A 110 -7.37 -3.37 -9.12
C SER A 110 -8.27 -4.32 -9.90
N LEU A 111 -7.94 -4.64 -11.15
CA LEU A 111 -8.78 -5.51 -11.97
C LEU A 111 -8.60 -6.97 -11.55
N ASP A 112 -9.72 -7.69 -11.48
CA ASP A 112 -9.78 -9.07 -11.02
C ASP A 112 -9.55 -10.10 -12.15
N THR A 113 -9.35 -9.63 -13.37
CA THR A 113 -9.14 -10.44 -14.57
C THR A 113 -7.80 -10.11 -15.24
N CYS A 114 -7.21 -11.13 -15.87
CA CYS A 114 -6.02 -10.97 -16.68
C CYS A 114 -6.33 -10.12 -17.91
N PRO A 115 -5.57 -9.04 -18.16
CA PRO A 115 -5.87 -8.13 -19.28
C PRO A 115 -5.69 -8.77 -20.66
N VAL A 116 -4.92 -9.87 -20.73
CA VAL A 116 -4.62 -10.57 -21.98
C VAL A 116 -5.62 -11.68 -22.28
N SER A 117 -5.95 -12.50 -21.28
CA SER A 117 -6.80 -13.68 -21.47
C SER A 117 -8.25 -13.49 -21.04
N GLY A 118 -8.54 -12.45 -20.24
CA GLY A 118 -9.84 -12.24 -19.59
C GLY A 118 -10.13 -13.23 -18.44
N GLY A 119 -9.24 -14.19 -18.17
CA GLY A 119 -9.42 -15.16 -17.09
C GLY A 119 -9.22 -14.52 -15.71
N LYS A 120 -9.97 -14.99 -14.70
CA LYS A 120 -9.86 -14.52 -13.31
C LYS A 120 -8.43 -14.67 -12.79
N LEU A 121 -7.85 -13.60 -12.22
CA LEU A 121 -6.56 -13.66 -11.54
C LEU A 121 -6.66 -14.59 -10.32
N GLY A 122 -5.58 -15.34 -10.03
CA GLY A 122 -5.56 -16.37 -8.98
C GLY A 122 -6.05 -17.75 -9.43
N SER A 123 -6.81 -17.86 -10.53
CA SER A 123 -7.30 -19.16 -11.02
C SER A 123 -6.20 -20.08 -11.58
N MET A 124 -5.03 -19.52 -11.89
CA MET A 124 -3.88 -20.21 -12.45
C MET A 124 -2.68 -20.20 -11.49
N GLY A 125 -2.94 -20.02 -10.19
CA GLY A 125 -1.93 -19.74 -9.17
C GLY A 125 -1.72 -18.24 -8.95
N ASP A 126 -0.66 -17.90 -8.23
CA ASP A 126 -0.35 -16.51 -7.90
C ASP A 126 -0.15 -15.66 -9.17
N PRO A 127 -0.84 -14.51 -9.29
CA PRO A 127 -0.70 -13.64 -10.44
C PRO A 127 0.74 -13.18 -10.65
N VAL A 128 1.19 -13.18 -11.91
CA VAL A 128 2.51 -12.65 -12.26
C VAL A 128 2.43 -11.14 -12.35
N LEU A 129 3.11 -10.44 -11.45
CA LEU A 129 3.23 -8.99 -11.45
C LEU A 129 4.36 -8.55 -12.39
N LYS A 130 4.07 -7.56 -13.24
CA LYS A 130 5.07 -6.81 -14.03
C LYS A 130 4.85 -5.32 -13.86
N VAL A 131 5.91 -4.56 -14.06
CA VAL A 131 5.88 -3.09 -14.09
C VAL A 131 6.39 -2.66 -15.46
N TYR A 132 5.60 -1.84 -16.16
CA TYR A 132 6.03 -1.16 -17.39
C TYR A 132 5.78 0.33 -17.20
N ASP A 133 6.78 1.16 -17.51
CA ASP A 133 6.72 2.61 -17.39
C ASP A 133 6.22 3.10 -16.02
N GLY A 134 6.68 2.45 -14.94
CA GLY A 134 6.31 2.76 -13.56
C GLY A 134 4.89 2.33 -13.16
N ARG A 135 4.17 1.60 -14.01
CA ARG A 135 2.81 1.12 -13.75
C ARG A 135 2.76 -0.39 -13.63
N GLU A 136 2.17 -0.88 -12.54
CA GLU A 136 2.00 -2.32 -12.36
C GLU A 136 0.84 -2.91 -13.18
N VAL A 137 1.02 -4.14 -13.63
CA VAL A 137 0.00 -4.98 -14.29
C VAL A 137 0.18 -6.43 -13.85
N ARG A 138 -0.94 -7.14 -13.69
CA ARG A 138 -0.94 -8.54 -13.23
C ARG A 138 -1.51 -9.47 -14.28
N PHE A 139 -0.85 -10.60 -14.46
CA PHE A 139 -1.23 -11.63 -15.42
C PHE A 139 -1.57 -12.93 -14.72
N CYS A 140 -2.49 -13.73 -15.29
CA CYS A 140 -2.79 -15.04 -14.74
C CYS A 140 -1.61 -16.03 -14.88
N CYS A 141 -0.72 -15.84 -15.85
CA CYS A 141 0.44 -16.70 -16.05
C CYS A 141 1.52 -16.02 -16.92
N ALA A 142 2.73 -16.59 -16.93
CA ALA A 142 3.83 -16.09 -17.74
C ALA A 142 3.55 -16.06 -19.25
N GLY A 143 2.68 -16.96 -19.74
CA GLY A 143 2.31 -17.03 -21.16
C GLY A 143 1.53 -15.81 -21.68
N CYS A 144 0.97 -14.99 -20.79
CA CYS A 144 0.29 -13.75 -21.18
C CYS A 144 1.26 -12.59 -21.42
N ILE A 145 2.47 -12.63 -20.85
CA ILE A 145 3.43 -11.52 -20.89
C ILE A 145 3.84 -11.21 -22.33
N GLY A 146 4.26 -12.21 -23.10
CA GLY A 146 4.72 -11.98 -24.47
C GLY A 146 3.62 -11.45 -25.40
N LYS A 147 2.35 -11.79 -25.15
CA LYS A 147 1.22 -11.21 -25.90
C LYS A 147 1.02 -9.74 -25.51
N PHE A 148 1.11 -9.44 -24.22
CA PHE A 148 1.02 -8.06 -23.72
C PHE A 148 2.12 -7.19 -24.31
N GLU A 149 3.37 -7.65 -24.25
CA GLU A 149 4.53 -6.92 -24.78
C GLU A 149 4.46 -6.67 -26.29
N ALA A 150 3.79 -7.56 -27.04
CA ALA A 150 3.59 -7.42 -28.47
C ALA A 150 2.55 -6.36 -28.87
N ASP A 151 1.62 -6.00 -27.96
CA ASP A 151 0.58 -4.98 -28.19
C ASP A 151 0.27 -4.19 -26.90
N GLN A 152 1.31 -3.58 -26.30
CA GLN A 152 1.13 -2.86 -25.04
C GLN A 152 0.12 -1.73 -25.15
N GLU A 153 0.10 -1.00 -26.27
CA GLU A 153 -0.83 0.12 -26.49
C GLU A 153 -2.29 -0.36 -26.48
N GLY A 154 -2.60 -1.44 -27.20
CA GLY A 154 -3.94 -2.02 -27.23
C GLY A 154 -4.40 -2.51 -25.86
N TYR A 155 -3.53 -3.22 -25.13
CA TYR A 155 -3.87 -3.74 -23.81
C TYR A 155 -3.97 -2.65 -22.75
N TRP A 156 -3.09 -1.64 -22.74
CA TRP A 156 -3.20 -0.52 -21.81
C TRP A 156 -4.50 0.25 -22.01
N LYS A 157 -4.89 0.50 -23.27
CA LYS A 157 -6.18 1.13 -23.58
C LYS A 157 -7.38 0.31 -23.08
N ALA A 158 -7.30 -1.02 -23.17
CA ALA A 158 -8.34 -1.92 -22.66
C ALA A 158 -8.39 -1.94 -21.12
N ILE A 159 -7.22 -1.93 -20.46
CA ILE A 159 -7.09 -1.84 -19.00
C ILE A 159 -7.68 -0.51 -18.51
N ASP A 160 -7.30 0.61 -19.12
CA ASP A 160 -7.74 1.94 -18.71
C ASP A 160 -9.26 2.08 -18.80
N LYS A 161 -9.87 1.54 -19.86
CA LYS A 161 -11.33 1.52 -19.99
C LYS A 161 -12.00 0.75 -18.84
N GLN A 162 -11.41 -0.37 -18.40
CA GLN A 162 -11.93 -1.16 -17.29
C GLN A 162 -11.74 -0.43 -15.96
N ILE A 163 -10.58 0.19 -15.74
CA ILE A 163 -10.29 1.00 -14.55
C ILE A 163 -11.24 2.19 -14.45
N VAL A 164 -11.49 2.91 -15.55
CA VAL A 164 -12.48 4.00 -15.58
C VAL A 164 -13.85 3.46 -15.18
N LYS A 165 -14.29 2.35 -15.78
CA LYS A 165 -15.60 1.74 -15.48
C LYS A 165 -15.74 1.33 -14.01
N ASP A 166 -14.69 0.75 -13.43
CA ASP A 166 -14.67 0.34 -12.02
C ASP A 166 -14.63 1.56 -11.09
N GLN A 167 -13.70 2.49 -11.31
CA GLN A 167 -13.38 3.53 -10.35
C GLN A 167 -14.27 4.77 -10.43
N ILE A 168 -14.95 5.04 -11.56
CA ILE A 168 -15.76 6.26 -11.71
C ILE A 168 -16.85 6.38 -10.65
N ARG A 169 -17.41 5.25 -10.22
CA ARG A 169 -18.43 5.19 -9.17
C ARG A 169 -17.87 5.49 -7.78
N TYR A 170 -16.57 5.60 -7.57
CA TYR A 170 -15.97 5.95 -6.28
C TYR A 170 -15.24 7.28 -6.33
N TYR A 171 -15.39 8.03 -7.42
CA TYR A 171 -14.69 9.30 -7.58
C TYR A 171 -15.25 10.32 -6.58
N PRO A 172 -14.42 10.95 -5.74
CA PRO A 172 -14.92 11.56 -4.49
C PRO A 172 -15.42 13.00 -4.65
N THR A 173 -15.29 13.60 -5.83
CA THR A 173 -15.64 15.01 -6.06
C THR A 173 -16.26 15.26 -7.44
N GLU A 174 -17.08 16.31 -7.53
CA GLU A 174 -17.64 16.85 -8.78
C GLU A 174 -16.79 17.99 -9.37
N THR A 175 -15.62 18.28 -8.80
CA THR A 175 -14.68 19.30 -9.27
C THR A 175 -13.36 18.70 -9.72
N CYS A 176 -12.68 19.39 -10.63
CA CYS A 176 -11.36 19.03 -11.15
C CYS A 176 -10.34 19.10 -10.02
N ILE A 177 -9.60 18.02 -9.77
CA ILE A 177 -8.59 17.98 -8.69
C ILE A 177 -7.45 18.98 -8.89
N VAL A 178 -7.23 19.43 -10.13
CA VAL A 178 -6.15 20.38 -10.44
C VAL A 178 -6.60 21.83 -10.28
N SER A 179 -7.76 22.18 -10.84
CA SER A 179 -8.22 23.57 -10.93
C SER A 179 -9.35 23.93 -9.97
N GLY A 180 -10.03 22.95 -9.38
CA GLY A 180 -11.26 23.14 -8.60
C GLY A 180 -12.51 23.47 -9.44
N GLU A 181 -12.39 23.59 -10.76
CA GLU A 181 -13.51 23.89 -11.66
C GLU A 181 -14.49 22.70 -11.75
N PRO A 182 -15.79 22.94 -12.00
CA PRO A 182 -16.78 21.87 -12.14
C PRO A 182 -16.42 20.85 -13.24
N LEU A 183 -16.66 19.57 -12.95
CA LEU A 183 -16.58 18.46 -13.91
C LEU A 183 -17.90 18.17 -14.62
N PHE A 184 -18.95 18.90 -14.23
CA PHE A 184 -20.28 18.77 -14.77
C PHE A 184 -20.80 20.14 -15.18
N GLU A 185 -21.47 20.20 -16.33
CA GLU A 185 -22.12 21.40 -16.83
C GLU A 185 -23.53 21.02 -17.28
N ASN A 186 -24.55 21.70 -16.75
CA ASN A 186 -25.96 21.42 -17.05
C ASN A 186 -26.38 19.94 -16.84
N GLY A 187 -25.74 19.24 -15.90
CA GLY A 187 -26.01 17.83 -15.61
C GLY A 187 -25.24 16.85 -16.52
N GLU A 188 -24.51 17.34 -17.51
CA GLU A 188 -23.67 16.52 -18.37
C GLU A 188 -22.27 16.38 -17.77
N ASP A 189 -21.71 15.17 -17.82
CA ASP A 189 -20.32 14.90 -17.45
C ASP A 189 -19.40 15.38 -18.57
N ILE A 190 -18.66 16.46 -18.30
CA ILE A 190 -17.72 17.07 -19.25
C ILE A 190 -16.26 16.69 -18.93
N ALA A 191 -16.03 15.82 -17.94
CA ALA A 191 -14.69 15.47 -17.50
C ALA A 191 -13.93 14.64 -18.52
N ALA A 192 -12.64 14.93 -18.66
CA ALA A 192 -11.68 14.00 -19.23
C ALA A 192 -11.25 12.99 -18.16
N ASN A 193 -11.54 11.72 -18.42
CA ASN A 193 -11.05 10.60 -17.60
C ASN A 193 -9.62 10.24 -18.03
N VAL A 194 -8.69 10.31 -17.08
CA VAL A 194 -7.28 9.96 -17.25
C VAL A 194 -6.94 8.86 -16.25
N VAL A 195 -6.27 7.80 -16.69
CA VAL A 195 -5.74 6.78 -15.77
C VAL A 195 -4.25 7.02 -15.58
N TYR A 196 -3.82 7.23 -14.35
CA TYR A 196 -2.43 7.41 -13.97
C TYR A 196 -2.06 6.38 -12.91
N GLY A 197 -1.07 5.52 -13.19
CA GLY A 197 -0.63 4.51 -12.23
C GLY A 197 -1.78 3.65 -11.70
N ASN A 198 -2.68 3.15 -12.56
CA ASN A 198 -3.91 2.44 -12.16
C ASN A 198 -4.98 3.22 -11.38
N ARG A 199 -4.83 4.53 -11.20
CA ARG A 199 -5.82 5.40 -10.57
C ARG A 199 -6.57 6.23 -11.59
N LEU A 200 -7.90 6.30 -11.47
CA LEU A 200 -8.72 7.24 -12.22
C LEU A 200 -8.55 8.66 -11.66
N VAL A 201 -8.23 9.60 -12.55
CA VAL A 201 -8.18 11.04 -12.32
C VAL A 201 -9.13 11.72 -13.31
N ARG A 202 -9.98 12.63 -12.83
CA ARG A 202 -10.95 13.35 -13.68
C ARG A 202 -10.58 14.83 -13.75
N LEU A 203 -10.44 15.35 -14.96
CA LEU A 203 -9.90 16.68 -15.24
C LEU A 203 -10.82 17.45 -16.19
N CYS A 204 -10.97 18.75 -16.01
CA CYS A 204 -11.86 19.56 -16.86
C CYS A 204 -11.26 19.92 -18.23
N CYS A 205 -9.92 19.91 -18.39
CA CYS A 205 -9.30 20.31 -19.65
C CYS A 205 -7.86 19.80 -19.84
N LYS A 206 -7.31 20.00 -21.05
CA LYS A 206 -5.94 19.62 -21.42
C LYS A 206 -4.84 20.40 -20.70
N MET A 207 -5.13 21.61 -20.21
CA MET A 207 -4.20 22.34 -19.34
C MET A 207 -4.04 21.60 -18.01
N CYS A 208 -5.15 21.22 -17.37
CA CYS A 208 -5.14 20.44 -16.14
C CYS A 208 -4.43 19.09 -16.32
N GLU A 209 -4.58 18.42 -17.47
CA GLU A 209 -3.82 17.19 -17.75
C GLU A 209 -2.30 17.42 -17.80
N ARG A 210 -1.85 18.56 -18.33
CA ARG A 210 -0.42 18.91 -18.34
C ARG A 210 0.10 19.26 -16.94
N GLU A 211 -0.66 20.03 -16.19
CA GLU A 211 -0.32 20.39 -14.80
C GLU A 211 -0.31 19.15 -13.90
N PHE A 212 -1.31 18.28 -14.04
CA PHE A 212 -1.33 16.98 -13.37
C PHE A 212 -0.06 16.18 -13.67
N LYS A 213 0.36 16.07 -14.93
CA LYS A 213 1.58 15.32 -15.29
C LYS A 213 2.87 15.96 -14.73
N ALA A 214 2.87 17.28 -14.51
CA ALA A 214 4.03 17.98 -13.97
C ALA A 214 4.19 17.77 -12.46
N ASP A 215 3.10 17.52 -11.74
CA ASP A 215 3.11 17.34 -10.28
C ASP A 215 2.10 16.25 -9.85
N SER A 216 2.20 15.07 -10.48
CA SER A 216 1.21 14.01 -10.34
C SER A 216 1.07 13.54 -8.90
N LYS A 217 2.19 13.41 -8.19
CA LYS A 217 2.20 12.99 -6.78
C LYS A 217 1.35 13.93 -5.91
N LYS A 218 1.51 15.25 -6.04
CA LYS A 218 0.74 16.21 -5.26
C LYS A 218 -0.77 16.02 -5.46
N PHE A 219 -1.22 15.97 -6.71
CA PHE A 219 -2.65 15.85 -7.00
C PHE A 219 -3.22 14.48 -6.64
N ILE A 220 -2.40 13.43 -6.67
CA ILE A 220 -2.79 12.11 -6.17
C ILE A 220 -2.94 12.12 -4.65
N ASP A 221 -1.98 12.70 -3.92
CA ASP A 221 -2.07 12.82 -2.45
C ASP A 221 -3.34 13.61 -2.06
N GLU A 222 -3.64 14.71 -2.77
CA GLU A 222 -4.87 15.49 -2.59
C GLU A 222 -6.14 14.67 -2.93
N LEU A 223 -6.12 13.92 -4.03
CA LEU A 223 -7.25 13.05 -4.42
C LEU A 223 -7.51 11.97 -3.38
N ASP A 224 -6.46 11.40 -2.80
CA ASP A 224 -6.57 10.36 -1.77
C ASP A 224 -7.07 10.94 -0.45
N GLU A 225 -6.64 12.14 -0.05
CA GLU A 225 -7.19 12.86 1.09
C GLU A 225 -8.70 13.11 0.93
N VAL A 226 -9.12 13.66 -0.22
CA VAL A 226 -10.54 13.91 -0.52
C VAL A 226 -11.33 12.60 -0.57
N THR A 227 -10.74 11.52 -1.11
CA THR A 227 -11.36 10.19 -1.11
C THR A 227 -11.55 9.65 0.31
N ALA A 228 -10.51 9.76 1.14
CA ALA A 228 -10.55 9.29 2.52
C ALA A 228 -11.59 10.07 3.32
N ASP A 229 -11.62 11.39 3.22
CA ASP A 229 -12.58 12.24 3.89
C ASP A 229 -14.03 11.92 3.52
N ALA A 230 -14.30 11.72 2.22
CA ALA A 230 -15.62 11.34 1.74
C ALA A 230 -16.10 10.00 2.30
N GLN A 231 -15.19 9.05 2.53
CA GLN A 231 -15.54 7.68 2.94
C GLN A 231 -15.45 7.45 4.45
N ARG A 232 -14.65 8.22 5.21
CA ARG A 232 -14.36 7.98 6.63
C ARG A 232 -15.61 8.05 7.51
N THR A 233 -16.51 8.98 7.21
CA THR A 233 -17.73 9.22 8.02
C THR A 233 -18.68 8.02 7.99
N GLU A 234 -18.78 7.35 6.84
CA GLU A 234 -19.72 6.24 6.65
C GLU A 234 -19.00 4.90 6.47
N TYR A 235 -17.73 4.83 6.87
CA TYR A 235 -16.86 3.69 6.63
C TYR A 235 -17.50 2.36 7.08
N PRO A 236 -17.49 1.30 6.25
CA PRO A 236 -18.42 0.21 6.43
C PRO A 236 -17.97 -0.83 7.47
N LEU A 237 -16.71 -0.77 7.90
CA LEU A 237 -16.11 -1.73 8.82
C LEU A 237 -15.70 -1.06 10.14
N ALA A 238 -16.05 -1.69 11.27
CA ALA A 238 -15.50 -1.34 12.58
C ALA A 238 -14.13 -2.00 12.83
N THR A 239 -13.69 -2.87 11.93
CA THR A 239 -12.48 -3.70 12.03
C THR A 239 -11.52 -3.40 10.88
N CYS A 240 -10.23 -3.69 11.12
CA CYS A 240 -9.19 -3.69 10.11
C CYS A 240 -9.59 -4.59 8.95
N VAL A 241 -9.59 -4.06 7.73
CA VAL A 241 -9.98 -4.81 6.53
C VAL A 241 -9.08 -6.04 6.32
N VAL A 242 -7.79 -5.94 6.70
CA VAL A 242 -6.83 -7.03 6.49
C VAL A 242 -6.79 -8.04 7.64
N ALA A 243 -6.74 -7.56 8.88
CA ALA A 243 -6.44 -8.39 10.05
C ALA A 243 -7.69 -8.69 10.92
N GLY A 244 -8.81 -8.02 10.69
CA GLY A 244 -10.06 -8.20 11.44
C GLY A 244 -10.05 -7.64 12.87
N GLY A 245 -8.93 -7.14 13.37
CA GLY A 245 -8.86 -6.47 14.69
C GLY A 245 -9.64 -5.15 14.72
N ALA A 246 -10.19 -4.76 15.87
CA ALA A 246 -10.98 -3.53 15.99
C ALA A 246 -10.15 -2.28 15.62
N LEU A 247 -10.72 -1.38 14.83
CA LEU A 247 -10.09 -0.09 14.54
C LEU A 247 -10.03 0.75 15.83
N GLY A 248 -8.92 1.44 16.06
CA GLY A 248 -8.67 2.18 17.30
C GLY A 248 -7.98 1.36 18.41
N SER A 249 -7.93 0.03 18.29
CA SER A 249 -7.34 -0.84 19.33
C SER A 249 -5.81 -0.73 19.45
N MET A 250 -5.14 -0.24 18.40
CA MET A 250 -3.69 -0.05 18.34
C MET A 250 -3.32 1.43 18.14
N GLY A 251 -4.18 2.34 18.58
CA GLY A 251 -4.03 3.78 18.35
C GLY A 251 -4.87 4.27 17.17
N GLU A 252 -4.50 5.42 16.61
CA GLU A 252 -5.18 5.99 15.45
C GLU A 252 -5.06 5.03 14.25
N PRO A 253 -6.18 4.63 13.61
CA PRO A 253 -6.14 3.75 12.44
C PRO A 253 -5.28 4.33 11.33
N THR A 254 -4.45 3.50 10.71
CA THR A 254 -3.75 3.90 9.48
C THR A 254 -4.69 3.71 8.29
N GLU A 255 -4.49 4.53 7.26
CA GLU A 255 -5.40 4.61 6.12
C GLU A 255 -4.61 4.59 4.80
N MET A 256 -5.18 3.93 3.80
CA MET A 256 -4.65 3.89 2.42
C MET A 256 -5.84 3.95 1.47
N VAL A 257 -5.71 4.67 0.37
CA VAL A 257 -6.69 4.62 -0.72
C VAL A 257 -6.15 3.72 -1.82
N VAL A 258 -6.97 2.77 -2.27
CA VAL A 258 -6.66 1.87 -3.39
C VAL A 258 -7.84 1.85 -4.33
N ALA A 259 -7.62 2.18 -5.60
CA ALA A 259 -8.63 2.22 -6.64
C ALA A 259 -9.90 3.00 -6.23
N GLY A 260 -9.71 4.12 -5.54
CA GLY A 260 -10.79 4.98 -5.06
C GLY A 260 -11.53 4.50 -3.83
N ARG A 261 -11.03 3.47 -3.15
CA ARG A 261 -11.64 2.94 -1.92
C ARG A 261 -10.70 3.17 -0.75
N LEU A 262 -11.24 3.72 0.33
CA LEU A 262 -10.55 3.86 1.59
C LEU A 262 -10.38 2.49 2.24
N MET A 263 -9.16 2.15 2.61
CA MET A 263 -8.79 0.99 3.41
C MET A 263 -8.31 1.50 4.76
N ARG A 264 -8.89 0.98 5.84
CA ARG A 264 -8.48 1.34 7.20
C ARG A 264 -7.91 0.12 7.91
N PHE A 265 -6.83 0.34 8.65
CA PHE A 265 -6.10 -0.71 9.34
C PHE A 265 -5.93 -0.38 10.81
N CYS A 266 -5.73 -1.41 11.62
CA CYS A 266 -5.34 -1.21 13.02
C CYS A 266 -3.91 -0.67 13.14
N CYS A 267 -3.02 -0.97 12.19
CA CYS A 267 -1.65 -0.47 12.11
C CYS A 267 -1.09 -0.56 10.68
N ALA A 268 0.05 0.08 10.42
CA ALA A 268 0.72 0.13 9.11
C ALA A 268 1.12 -1.25 8.55
N GLY A 269 1.24 -2.28 9.40
CA GLY A 269 1.67 -3.63 8.98
C GLY A 269 0.71 -4.36 8.01
N CYS A 270 -0.47 -3.79 7.73
CA CYS A 270 -1.44 -4.35 6.79
C CYS A 270 -1.29 -3.84 5.35
N GLU A 271 -0.66 -2.69 5.14
CA GLU A 271 -0.50 -2.10 3.81
C GLU A 271 0.23 -3.00 2.80
N PRO A 272 1.34 -3.71 3.17
CA PRO A 272 2.00 -4.62 2.25
C PRO A 272 1.11 -5.79 1.80
N LYS A 273 0.16 -6.21 2.65
CA LYS A 273 -0.79 -7.27 2.29
C LYS A 273 -1.80 -6.77 1.26
N VAL A 274 -2.26 -5.53 1.39
CA VAL A 274 -3.12 -4.91 0.38
C VAL A 274 -2.38 -4.77 -0.95
N LYS A 275 -1.13 -4.29 -0.93
CA LYS A 275 -0.30 -4.24 -2.15
C LYS A 275 -0.06 -5.63 -2.74
N ALA A 276 0.06 -6.67 -1.92
CA ALA A 276 0.25 -8.04 -2.42
C ALA A 276 -1.02 -8.63 -3.06
N ASP A 277 -2.21 -8.36 -2.52
CA ASP A 277 -3.49 -8.89 -3.01
C ASP A 277 -4.61 -7.82 -3.00
N PRO A 278 -4.50 -6.79 -3.85
CA PRO A 278 -5.41 -5.65 -3.83
C PRO A 278 -6.84 -6.05 -4.20
N VAL A 279 -6.99 -6.98 -5.15
CA VAL A 279 -8.30 -7.46 -5.64
C VAL A 279 -9.11 -8.08 -4.50
N LYS A 280 -8.47 -8.86 -3.62
CA LYS A 280 -9.12 -9.45 -2.45
C LYS A 280 -9.67 -8.38 -1.51
N TYR A 281 -8.83 -7.43 -1.08
CA TYR A 281 -9.24 -6.43 -0.09
C TYR A 281 -10.19 -5.37 -0.67
N ILE A 282 -10.11 -5.10 -1.97
CA ILE A 282 -11.12 -4.34 -2.71
C ILE A 282 -12.48 -5.06 -2.66
N ALA A 283 -12.51 -6.37 -2.90
CA ALA A 283 -13.77 -7.12 -2.80
C ALA A 283 -14.34 -7.11 -1.38
N GLU A 284 -13.50 -7.26 -0.35
CA GLU A 284 -13.92 -7.21 1.05
C GLU A 284 -14.53 -5.85 1.43
N ILE A 285 -13.93 -4.73 0.99
CA ILE A 285 -14.49 -3.41 1.28
C ILE A 285 -15.77 -3.13 0.48
N ASP A 286 -15.82 -3.56 -0.79
CA ASP A 286 -17.00 -3.40 -1.65
C ASP A 286 -18.19 -4.20 -1.10
N GLU A 287 -17.96 -5.43 -0.61
CA GLU A 287 -18.98 -6.24 0.06
C GLU A 287 -19.46 -5.57 1.35
N ALA A 288 -18.56 -4.99 2.14
CA ALA A 288 -18.92 -4.29 3.37
C ALA A 288 -19.84 -3.09 3.09
N TRP A 289 -19.54 -2.29 2.05
CA TRP A 289 -20.41 -1.21 1.60
C TRP A 289 -21.77 -1.72 1.11
N GLN A 290 -21.79 -2.79 0.33
CA GLN A 290 -23.04 -3.41 -0.16
C GLN A 290 -23.94 -3.87 0.99
N VAL A 291 -23.38 -4.50 2.03
CA VAL A 291 -24.12 -4.95 3.21
C VAL A 291 -24.78 -3.79 3.96
N GLN A 292 -24.15 -2.61 4.00
CA GLN A 292 -24.74 -1.42 4.63
C GLN A 292 -25.85 -0.77 3.82
N GLY A 293 -26.14 -1.25 2.60
CA GLY A 293 -27.10 -0.62 1.67
C GLY A 293 -26.65 0.77 1.21
N LYS A 294 -25.39 1.12 1.47
CA LYS A 294 -24.76 2.38 1.10
C LYS A 294 -23.68 2.07 0.11
N PHE A 295 -23.99 2.30 -1.15
CA PHE A 295 -22.98 2.27 -2.19
C PHE A 295 -22.82 3.71 -2.70
N MET A 296 -21.78 4.42 -2.26
CA MET A 296 -21.51 5.83 -2.61
C MET A 296 -21.01 5.98 -4.06
N PRO A 297 -21.26 7.12 -4.75
CA PRO A 297 -22.46 7.95 -4.72
C PRO A 297 -23.61 7.26 -5.46
N THR A 298 -24.84 7.73 -5.21
CA THR A 298 -26.02 7.34 -5.98
C THR A 298 -25.70 7.43 -7.47
N GLU A 299 -26.09 6.41 -8.24
CA GLU A 299 -26.29 6.57 -9.67
C GLU A 299 -27.02 7.92 -9.86
N ARG A 300 -26.33 8.96 -10.33
CA ARG A 300 -27.02 10.02 -11.04
C ARG A 300 -27.57 9.30 -12.24
N GLU A 301 -28.80 8.85 -12.07
CA GLU A 301 -29.75 8.37 -13.03
C GLU A 301 -29.06 8.06 -14.34
N ALA A 302 -28.73 6.78 -14.54
CA ALA A 302 -28.71 6.25 -15.89
C ALA A 302 -30.00 6.75 -16.52
N HIS A 303 -29.93 7.83 -17.29
CA HIS A 303 -31.05 8.35 -18.05
C HIS A 303 -31.32 7.26 -19.07
N GLU A 304 -32.17 6.32 -18.67
CA GLU A 304 -32.97 5.45 -19.51
C GLU A 304 -33.89 6.35 -20.33
N GLY A 305 -33.30 7.03 -21.32
CA GLY A 305 -33.99 7.52 -22.50
C GLY A 305 -34.20 6.37 -23.50
N GLY A 306 -34.55 5.18 -23.01
CA GLY A 306 -35.07 4.09 -23.83
C GLY A 306 -36.44 4.48 -24.32
N ARG A 307 -36.50 5.21 -25.45
CA ARG A 307 -37.74 5.43 -26.18
C ARG A 307 -38.39 4.07 -26.45
N SER A 308 -39.48 3.81 -25.73
CA SER A 308 -40.48 2.82 -26.11
C SER A 308 -41.01 3.19 -27.50
N HIS A 309 -40.54 2.48 -28.53
CA HIS A 309 -41.26 2.38 -29.79
C HIS A 309 -42.16 1.15 -29.70
N GLY A 310 -43.33 1.35 -29.09
CA GLY A 310 -44.46 0.44 -29.21
C GLY A 310 -45.37 0.92 -30.34
N ASP A 311 -45.00 0.64 -31.59
CA ASP A 311 -45.92 0.66 -32.73
C ASP A 311 -46.00 -0.76 -33.28
N HIS A 312 -46.98 -1.51 -32.78
CA HIS A 312 -47.50 -2.69 -33.47
C HIS A 312 -48.92 -2.39 -33.93
N ASP A 313 -48.96 -1.90 -35.17
CA ASP A 313 -50.13 -1.84 -36.02
C ASP A 313 -50.60 -3.27 -36.34
N HIS A 314 -51.86 -3.56 -35.99
CA HIS A 314 -52.59 -4.70 -36.52
C HIS A 314 -53.92 -4.21 -37.07
N GLY A 315 -53.88 -3.72 -38.31
CA GLY A 315 -55.02 -3.77 -39.22
C GLY A 315 -55.32 -5.21 -39.64
N GLY A 316 -56.60 -5.59 -39.54
CA GLY A 316 -57.13 -6.89 -39.98
C GLY A 316 -58.54 -7.12 -39.46
#